data_AF-A0A3B8SW66-F1
#
_entry.id   AF-A0A3B8SW66-F1
#
_cell.length_a   1.000
_cell.length_b   1.000
_cell.length_c   1.000
_cell.angle_alpha   90.00
_cell.angle_beta   90.00
_cell.angle_gamma   90.00
#
_symmetry.space_group_name_H-M   'P 1'
#
loop_
_entity.id
_entity.type
_entity.pdbx_description
1 polymer ?
#
loop_
_entity_poly.entity_id
_entity_poly.type
_entity_poly.pdbx_seq_one_letter_code
_entity_poly.pdbx_strand_id
1 'polypeptide(L)'
;MDETVDAQGARGLDRQIIASGVSGFCLMMRAAKAACDRLLDEHPQSVICLAGPGNNGGDAYGVAGLLVLAGIPTQLVALTTPTGDALKARHFFEDVGGVVLDTVTALNAADWVVDGLLGTGCDRPPEGLIASAIHWIHAQRAEGALVMSLDVPSGLNASTGQAYCPSVEADMTLTFLALKTGLFTGEGPSMSGEVCFDALKPWSVNMLAPHTRLISQERIDLPSHSKTAHKGSRGSVLVVGGRHGMEGAGQL
;
A
#
# COMPACT_ATOMS: atom_id res chain seq x y z
N MET A 1 0.24 -7.16 -13.53
CA MET A 1 -0.66 -8.02 -12.75
C MET A 1 -1.88 -7.17 -12.48
N ASP A 2 -3.07 -7.61 -12.92
CA ASP A 2 -4.27 -6.75 -12.90
C ASP A 2 -5.35 -7.32 -11.96
N GLU A 3 -5.01 -8.40 -11.27
CA GLU A 3 -5.88 -9.10 -10.35
C GLU A 3 -5.61 -8.62 -8.94
N THR A 4 -6.69 -8.35 -8.21
CA THR A 4 -6.61 -7.87 -6.83
C THR A 4 -7.25 -8.87 -5.88
N VAL A 5 -6.83 -8.82 -4.63
CA VAL A 5 -7.38 -9.63 -3.53
C VAL A 5 -7.89 -8.70 -2.43
N ASP A 6 -8.81 -9.20 -1.61
CA ASP A 6 -9.20 -8.53 -0.38
C ASP A 6 -8.15 -8.76 0.72
N ALA A 7 -8.35 -8.13 1.88
CA ALA A 7 -7.44 -8.28 3.03
C ALA A 7 -7.28 -9.74 3.48
N GLN A 8 -8.37 -10.53 3.43
CA GLN A 8 -8.33 -11.94 3.83
C GLN A 8 -7.48 -12.77 2.86
N GLY A 9 -7.63 -12.52 1.57
CA GLY A 9 -6.84 -13.13 0.50
C GLY A 9 -5.37 -12.78 0.63
N ALA A 10 -5.02 -11.51 0.80
CA ALA A 10 -3.64 -11.08 1.00
C ALA A 10 -2.97 -11.81 2.19
N ARG A 11 -3.64 -11.82 3.36
CA ARG A 11 -3.13 -12.56 4.54
C ARG A 11 -3.10 -14.08 4.31
N GLY A 12 -4.00 -14.61 3.48
CA GLY A 12 -4.03 -16.02 3.09
C GLY A 12 -2.82 -16.42 2.26
N LEU A 13 -2.43 -15.59 1.30
CA LEU A 13 -1.27 -15.80 0.45
C LEU A 13 0.03 -15.77 1.27
N ASP A 14 0.17 -14.79 2.16
CA ASP A 14 1.29 -14.70 3.11
C ASP A 14 1.44 -16.00 3.93
N ARG A 15 0.35 -16.45 4.57
CA ARG A 15 0.34 -17.72 5.33
C ARG A 15 0.70 -18.93 4.49
N GLN A 16 0.23 -19.02 3.24
CA GLN A 16 0.56 -20.12 2.34
C GLN A 16 2.05 -20.13 1.99
N ILE A 17 2.63 -18.95 1.72
CA ILE A 17 4.07 -18.81 1.43
C ILE A 17 4.88 -19.25 2.64
N ILE A 18 4.51 -18.79 3.85
CA ILE A 18 5.21 -19.20 5.08
C ILE A 18 5.08 -20.71 5.31
N ALA A 19 3.88 -21.27 5.12
CA ALA A 19 3.64 -22.72 5.24
C ALA A 19 4.40 -23.55 4.20
N SER A 20 4.79 -22.96 3.06
CA SER A 20 5.62 -23.62 2.03
C SER A 20 7.11 -23.72 2.42
N GLY A 21 7.51 -23.14 3.57
CA GLY A 21 8.87 -23.20 4.10
C GLY A 21 9.68 -21.92 3.95
N VAL A 22 9.11 -20.85 3.38
CA VAL A 22 9.74 -19.53 3.38
C VAL A 22 9.60 -18.93 4.78
N SER A 23 10.72 -18.51 5.40
CA SER A 23 10.66 -17.84 6.69
C SER A 23 9.89 -16.52 6.59
N GLY A 24 9.00 -16.22 7.55
CA GLY A 24 8.29 -14.94 7.62
C GLY A 24 9.26 -13.75 7.68
N PHE A 25 10.34 -13.86 8.45
CA PHE A 25 11.42 -12.86 8.46
C PHE A 25 12.08 -12.67 7.09
N CYS A 26 12.32 -13.74 6.33
CA CYS A 26 12.85 -13.61 4.97
C CYS A 26 11.87 -12.90 4.03
N LEU A 27 10.56 -13.13 4.18
CA LEU A 27 9.55 -12.47 3.38
C LEU A 27 9.46 -10.96 3.71
N MET A 28 9.47 -10.63 5.01
CA MET A 28 9.56 -9.26 5.53
C MET A 28 10.80 -8.53 4.99
N MET A 29 11.99 -9.15 5.03
CA MET A 29 13.19 -8.51 4.50
C MET A 29 13.17 -8.33 2.98
N ARG A 30 12.40 -9.13 2.23
CA ARG A 30 12.16 -8.87 0.80
C ARG A 30 11.24 -7.67 0.59
N ALA A 31 10.17 -7.55 1.38
CA ALA A 31 9.29 -6.38 1.35
C ALA A 31 10.07 -5.10 1.65
N ALA A 32 10.87 -5.14 2.73
CA ALA A 32 11.77 -4.06 3.10
C ALA A 32 12.78 -3.71 1.99
N LYS A 33 13.37 -4.72 1.33
CA LYS A 33 14.30 -4.48 0.21
C LYS A 33 13.62 -3.82 -0.98
N ALA A 34 12.44 -4.30 -1.37
CA ALA A 34 11.68 -3.71 -2.47
C ALA A 34 11.28 -2.25 -2.17
N ALA A 35 10.85 -1.97 -0.94
CA ALA A 35 10.52 -0.61 -0.50
C ALA A 35 11.75 0.30 -0.45
N CYS A 36 12.87 -0.19 0.09
CA CYS A 36 14.13 0.56 0.11
C CYS A 36 14.60 0.88 -1.32
N ASP A 37 14.60 -0.10 -2.23
CA ASP A 37 15.01 0.12 -3.62
C ASP A 37 14.13 1.15 -4.32
N ARG A 38 12.79 1.02 -4.21
CA ARG A 38 11.86 1.97 -4.80
C ARG A 38 12.05 3.38 -4.23
N LEU A 39 12.31 3.49 -2.93
CA LEU A 39 12.56 4.77 -2.27
C LEU A 39 13.90 5.36 -2.75
N LEU A 40 14.96 4.57 -2.89
CA LEU A 40 16.26 5.03 -3.38
C LEU A 40 16.21 5.56 -4.83
N ASP A 41 15.30 5.04 -5.65
CA ASP A 41 15.04 5.57 -7.00
C ASP A 41 14.51 7.02 -6.98
N GLU A 42 13.92 7.46 -5.86
CA GLU A 42 13.48 8.83 -5.63
C GLU A 42 14.58 9.74 -5.05
N HIS A 43 15.79 9.20 -4.85
CA HIS A 43 16.96 9.93 -4.35
C HIS A 43 16.75 10.68 -3.00
N PRO A 44 16.26 10.00 -1.94
CA PRO A 44 15.97 10.61 -0.64
C PRO A 44 17.24 11.14 0.01
N GLN A 45 17.15 12.31 0.64
CA GLN A 45 18.23 12.90 1.43
C GLN A 45 18.15 12.48 2.91
N SER A 46 16.95 12.26 3.44
CA SER A 46 16.74 11.78 4.80
C SER A 46 15.35 11.16 4.99
N VAL A 47 15.27 10.08 5.75
CA VAL A 47 14.02 9.32 5.90
C VAL A 47 13.62 9.19 7.36
N ILE A 48 12.33 9.37 7.65
CA ILE A 48 11.73 8.97 8.93
C ILE A 48 10.82 7.77 8.70
N CYS A 49 11.11 6.66 9.36
CA CYS A 49 10.25 5.48 9.35
C CYS A 49 9.38 5.44 10.61
N LEU A 50 8.07 5.22 10.46
CA LEU A 50 7.18 4.96 11.59
C LEU A 50 6.78 3.48 11.61
N ALA A 51 7.09 2.79 12.71
CA ALA A 51 6.84 1.37 12.88
C ALA A 51 5.67 1.13 13.84
N GLY A 52 4.62 0.47 13.32
CA GLY A 52 3.49 0.00 14.10
C GLY A 52 3.73 -1.34 14.81
N PRO A 53 2.70 -1.88 15.49
CA PRO A 53 2.82 -3.09 16.31
C PRO A 53 2.92 -4.41 15.52
N GLY A 54 2.54 -4.41 14.24
CA GLY A 54 2.38 -5.61 13.42
C GLY A 54 3.52 -5.85 12.43
N ASN A 55 3.28 -6.75 11.47
CA ASN A 55 4.25 -7.07 10.42
C ASN A 55 4.65 -5.85 9.58
N ASN A 56 3.72 -4.91 9.33
CA ASN A 56 4.04 -3.68 8.59
C ASN A 56 5.09 -2.81 9.32
N GLY A 57 5.09 -2.85 10.66
CA GLY A 57 6.14 -2.23 11.46
C GLY A 57 7.47 -2.95 11.32
N GLY A 58 7.44 -4.29 11.22
CA GLY A 58 8.60 -5.11 10.87
C GLY A 58 9.20 -4.75 9.51
N ASP A 59 8.37 -4.52 8.50
CA ASP A 59 8.81 -4.05 7.18
C ASP A 59 9.50 -2.67 7.31
N ALA A 60 8.93 -1.74 8.08
CA ALA A 60 9.55 -0.43 8.33
C ALA A 60 10.91 -0.51 9.04
N TYR A 61 11.10 -1.43 10.00
CA TYR A 61 12.42 -1.69 10.58
C TYR A 61 13.42 -2.19 9.54
N GLY A 62 12.99 -3.13 8.68
CA GLY A 62 13.81 -3.63 7.60
C GLY A 62 14.21 -2.51 6.62
N VAL A 63 13.25 -1.66 6.21
CA VAL A 63 13.51 -0.51 5.34
C VAL A 63 14.53 0.41 5.99
N ALA A 64 14.32 0.77 7.26
CA ALA A 64 15.21 1.66 7.97
C ALA A 64 16.64 1.11 8.07
N GLY A 65 16.80 -0.19 8.37
CA GLY A 65 18.12 -0.82 8.41
C GLY A 65 18.82 -0.83 7.06
N LEU A 66 18.08 -1.08 5.97
CA LEU A 66 18.65 -1.05 4.63
C LEU A 66 19.03 0.36 4.18
N LEU A 67 18.26 1.38 4.57
CA LEU A 67 18.60 2.78 4.29
C LEU A 67 19.86 3.23 5.05
N VAL A 68 20.02 2.82 6.32
CA VAL A 68 21.25 3.05 7.08
C VAL A 68 22.45 2.42 6.39
N LEU A 69 22.32 1.16 5.93
CA LEU A 69 23.37 0.49 5.16
C LEU A 69 23.69 1.18 3.82
N ALA A 70 22.69 1.82 3.20
CA ALA A 70 22.86 2.61 1.99
C ALA A 70 23.45 4.01 2.24
N GLY A 71 23.70 4.38 3.49
CA GLY A 71 24.24 5.69 3.87
C GLY A 71 23.22 6.82 3.88
N ILE A 72 21.92 6.50 3.87
CA ILE A 72 20.84 7.49 3.96
C ILE A 72 20.55 7.80 5.44
N PRO A 73 20.62 9.08 5.87
CA PRO A 73 20.22 9.49 7.21
C PRO A 73 18.80 9.04 7.53
N THR A 74 18.66 8.14 8.50
CA THR A 74 17.39 7.49 8.81
C THR A 74 17.08 7.55 10.29
N GLN A 75 15.88 8.03 10.65
CA GLN A 75 15.33 7.98 12.01
C GLN A 75 14.14 7.00 12.00
N LEU A 76 13.98 6.22 13.07
CA LEU A 76 12.83 5.34 13.20
C LEU A 76 12.14 5.58 14.54
N VAL A 77 10.82 5.77 14.49
CA VAL A 77 9.96 5.80 15.68
C VAL A 77 9.14 4.53 15.75
N ALA A 78 9.17 3.87 16.90
CA ALA A 78 8.38 2.68 17.16
C ALA A 78 7.26 2.98 18.16
N LEU A 79 6.01 2.70 17.80
CA LEU A 79 4.86 2.93 18.69
C LEU A 79 4.75 1.91 19.81
N THR A 80 5.39 0.75 19.66
CA THR A 80 5.47 -0.30 20.66
C THR A 80 6.70 -1.18 20.43
N THR A 81 7.03 -2.01 21.41
CA THR A 81 8.03 -3.06 21.23
C THR A 81 7.45 -4.18 20.35
N PRO A 82 8.07 -4.49 19.20
CA PRO A 82 7.60 -5.55 18.31
C PRO A 82 7.84 -6.94 18.91
N THR A 83 7.19 -7.95 18.33
CA THR A 83 7.40 -9.36 18.66
C THR A 83 7.61 -10.19 17.38
N GLY A 84 8.00 -11.45 17.51
CA GLY A 84 8.13 -12.37 16.37
C GLY A 84 9.16 -11.90 15.34
N ASP A 85 8.80 -11.95 14.05
CA ASP A 85 9.70 -11.57 12.96
C ASP A 85 9.99 -10.06 12.93
N ALA A 86 9.05 -9.22 13.36
CA ALA A 86 9.28 -7.78 13.48
C ALA A 86 10.35 -7.45 14.55
N LEU A 87 10.46 -8.26 15.61
CA LEU A 87 11.53 -8.12 16.59
C LEU A 87 12.91 -8.45 15.99
N LYS A 88 12.98 -9.45 15.09
CA LYS A 88 14.23 -9.74 14.36
C LYS A 88 14.61 -8.59 13.44
N ALA A 89 13.64 -7.96 12.77
CA ALA A 89 13.88 -6.80 11.93
C ALA A 89 14.35 -5.59 12.75
N ARG A 90 13.78 -5.40 13.96
CA ARG A 90 14.28 -4.41 14.91
C ARG A 90 15.74 -4.66 15.30
N HIS A 91 16.09 -5.89 15.68
CA HIS A 91 17.49 -6.21 16.02
C HIS A 91 18.41 -5.97 14.83
N PHE A 92 18.00 -6.34 13.61
CA PHE A 92 18.76 -6.01 12.40
C PHE A 92 18.99 -4.49 12.25
N PHE A 93 17.97 -3.66 12.47
CA PHE A 93 18.10 -2.20 12.43
C PHE A 93 19.09 -1.67 13.49
N GLU A 94 19.01 -2.19 14.72
CA GLU A 94 19.92 -1.82 15.81
C GLU A 94 21.36 -2.30 15.53
N ASP A 95 21.54 -3.50 14.98
CA ASP A 95 22.85 -4.09 14.65
C ASP A 95 23.60 -3.31 13.56
N VAL A 96 22.88 -2.67 12.64
CA VAL A 96 23.47 -1.79 11.61
C VAL A 96 23.70 -0.35 12.10
N GLY A 97 23.49 -0.09 13.39
CA GLY A 97 23.73 1.21 14.03
C GLY A 97 22.51 2.15 14.06
N GLY A 98 21.33 1.65 13.73
CA GLY A 98 20.08 2.39 13.83
C GLY A 98 19.69 2.67 15.29
N VAL A 99 19.03 3.82 15.52
CA VAL A 99 18.49 4.19 16.83
C VAL A 99 16.97 4.21 16.76
N VAL A 100 16.33 3.41 17.63
CA VAL A 100 14.88 3.37 17.77
C VAL A 100 14.43 4.43 18.77
N LEU A 101 13.58 5.33 18.31
CA LEU A 101 12.94 6.35 19.12
C LEU A 101 11.54 5.89 19.56
N ASP A 102 11.07 6.35 20.71
CA ASP A 102 9.78 6.00 21.30
C ASP A 102 8.70 7.07 21.04
N THR A 103 9.09 8.22 20.49
CA THR A 103 8.21 9.35 20.24
C THR A 103 8.61 10.10 18.96
N VAL A 104 7.62 10.72 18.33
CA VAL A 104 7.81 11.63 17.19
C VAL A 104 8.30 13.02 17.61
N THR A 105 8.45 13.27 18.92
CA THR A 105 8.94 14.56 19.41
C THR A 105 10.44 14.68 19.24
N ALA A 106 10.89 15.82 18.67
CA ALA A 106 12.30 16.17 18.41
C ALA A 106 12.99 15.37 17.28
N LEU A 107 12.21 14.90 16.31
CA LEU A 107 12.77 14.40 15.04
C LEU A 107 13.34 15.55 14.21
N ASN A 108 14.49 15.32 13.58
CA ASN A 108 14.97 16.22 12.53
C ASN A 108 14.06 16.09 11.31
N ALA A 109 13.84 17.19 10.59
CA ALA A 109 13.08 17.18 9.34
C ALA A 109 13.67 16.17 8.34
N ALA A 110 12.78 15.54 7.59
CA ALA A 110 13.11 14.56 6.56
C ALA A 110 12.35 14.88 5.27
N ASP A 111 12.95 14.56 4.12
CA ASP A 111 12.26 14.73 2.84
C ASP A 111 11.31 13.55 2.54
N TRP A 112 11.49 12.41 3.22
CA TRP A 112 10.59 11.27 3.13
C TRP A 112 10.14 10.74 4.50
N VAL A 113 8.86 10.35 4.56
CA VAL A 113 8.26 9.62 5.67
C VAL A 113 7.75 8.27 5.18
N VAL A 114 8.16 7.20 5.85
CA VAL A 114 7.68 5.83 5.58
C VAL A 114 6.62 5.45 6.60
N ASP A 115 5.40 5.21 6.13
CA ASP A 115 4.27 4.72 6.89
C ASP A 115 4.28 3.18 6.95
N GLY A 116 4.75 2.64 8.07
CA GLY A 116 4.65 1.23 8.45
C GLY A 116 3.75 1.00 9.66
N LEU A 117 2.74 1.85 9.88
CA LEU A 117 1.91 1.80 11.10
C LEU A 117 0.90 0.64 11.06
N LEU A 118 0.12 0.55 10.00
CA LEU A 118 -0.92 -0.46 9.76
C LEU A 118 -0.83 -0.93 8.31
N GLY A 119 -1.10 -2.22 8.06
CA GLY A 119 -1.20 -2.78 6.71
C GLY A 119 -2.63 -3.28 6.44
N THR A 120 -2.77 -4.45 5.81
CA THR A 120 -4.08 -5.10 5.57
C THR A 120 -4.98 -5.37 6.79
N GLY A 121 -4.50 -5.10 8.01
CA GLY A 121 -5.18 -5.32 9.29
C GLY A 121 -6.27 -4.30 9.64
N CYS A 122 -6.35 -3.15 8.96
CA CYS A 122 -7.23 -2.05 9.36
C CYS A 122 -8.71 -2.32 9.00
N ASP A 123 -9.56 -2.43 10.02
CA ASP A 123 -11.01 -2.64 9.91
C ASP A 123 -11.85 -1.65 10.75
N ARG A 124 -11.18 -0.67 11.37
CA ARG A 124 -11.78 0.35 12.22
C ARG A 124 -10.91 1.62 12.25
N PRO A 125 -11.46 2.77 12.66
CA PRO A 125 -10.70 4.00 12.87
C PRO A 125 -9.45 3.81 13.72
N PRO A 126 -8.29 4.33 13.27
CA PRO A 126 -7.09 4.40 14.11
C PRO A 126 -7.34 5.24 15.36
N GLU A 127 -6.75 4.81 16.48
CA GLU A 127 -6.91 5.45 17.78
C GLU A 127 -5.54 5.57 18.49
N GLY A 128 -5.49 6.38 19.55
CA GLY A 128 -4.32 6.51 20.42
C GLY A 128 -3.05 6.88 19.66
N LEU A 129 -1.95 6.19 19.96
CA LEU A 129 -0.62 6.47 19.36
C LEU A 129 -0.61 6.36 17.83
N ILE A 130 -1.42 5.47 17.25
CA ILE A 130 -1.50 5.33 15.79
C ILE A 130 -2.16 6.57 15.19
N ALA A 131 -3.29 7.03 15.73
CA ALA A 131 -3.94 8.25 15.28
C ALA A 131 -3.02 9.48 15.42
N SER A 132 -2.29 9.58 16.54
CA SER A 132 -1.30 10.65 16.75
C SER A 132 -0.17 10.60 15.72
N ALA A 133 0.32 9.41 15.38
CA ALA A 133 1.35 9.23 14.36
C ALA A 133 0.85 9.61 12.95
N ILE A 134 -0.40 9.27 12.61
CA ILE A 134 -1.01 9.67 11.33
C ILE A 134 -1.13 11.20 11.24
N HIS A 135 -1.60 11.88 12.28
CA HIS A 135 -1.63 13.34 12.29
C HIS A 135 -0.23 13.95 12.18
N TRP A 136 0.77 13.32 12.78
CA TRP A 136 2.16 13.76 12.63
C TRP A 136 2.65 13.60 11.18
N ILE A 137 2.33 12.49 10.50
CA ILE A 137 2.61 12.31 9.06
C ILE A 137 1.98 13.45 8.25
N HIS A 138 0.71 13.79 8.51
CA HIS A 138 0.04 14.90 7.81
C HIS A 138 0.74 16.24 8.02
N ALA A 139 1.23 16.51 9.24
CA ALA A 139 1.99 17.72 9.53
C ALA A 139 3.30 17.78 8.73
N GLN A 140 4.05 16.67 8.67
CA GLN A 140 5.29 16.60 7.88
C GLN A 140 5.04 16.75 6.38
N ARG A 141 3.96 16.14 5.88
CA ARG A 141 3.55 16.29 4.48
C ARG A 141 3.19 17.74 4.14
N ALA A 142 2.48 18.44 5.05
CA ALA A 142 2.18 19.86 4.89
C ALA A 142 3.43 20.75 4.90
N GLU A 143 4.52 20.30 5.54
CA GLU A 143 5.84 20.95 5.54
C GLU A 143 6.70 20.59 4.31
N GLY A 144 6.22 19.70 3.44
CA GLY A 144 6.84 19.36 2.16
C GLY A 144 7.50 17.99 2.08
N ALA A 145 7.41 17.16 3.13
CA ALA A 145 7.88 15.78 3.07
C ALA A 145 6.97 14.91 2.19
N LEU A 146 7.56 13.97 1.45
CA LEU A 146 6.82 12.96 0.68
C LEU A 146 6.54 11.74 1.56
N VAL A 147 5.41 11.08 1.32
CA VAL A 147 4.97 9.93 2.13
C VAL A 147 4.94 8.65 1.28
N MET A 148 5.68 7.64 1.73
CA MET A 148 5.59 6.27 1.21
C MET A 148 4.85 5.38 2.22
N SER A 149 3.73 4.79 1.82
CA SER A 149 3.06 3.76 2.62
C SER A 149 3.52 2.37 2.24
N LEU A 150 3.84 1.57 3.26
CA LEU A 150 4.15 0.15 3.10
C LEU A 150 2.85 -0.65 3.08
N ASP A 151 2.70 -1.48 2.06
CA ASP A 151 1.57 -2.37 1.80
C ASP A 151 0.24 -1.66 1.43
N VAL A 152 -0.28 -0.85 2.35
CA VAL A 152 -1.54 -0.10 2.28
C VAL A 152 -1.43 1.13 3.19
N PRO A 153 -1.90 2.33 2.78
CA PRO A 153 -1.91 3.50 3.66
C PRO A 153 -2.62 3.23 4.99
N SER A 154 -1.98 3.59 6.09
CA SER A 154 -2.54 3.36 7.42
C SER A 154 -3.87 4.07 7.60
N GLY A 155 -4.89 3.34 8.04
CA GLY A 155 -6.27 3.83 8.14
C GLY A 155 -7.14 3.53 6.92
N LEU A 156 -6.58 2.99 5.83
CA LEU A 156 -7.35 2.53 4.66
C LEU A 156 -7.73 1.04 4.81
N ASN A 157 -8.99 0.72 4.58
CA ASN A 157 -9.45 -0.67 4.52
C ASN A 157 -8.99 -1.33 3.21
N ALA A 158 -8.09 -2.30 3.30
CA ALA A 158 -7.49 -2.99 2.15
C ALA A 158 -8.48 -3.80 1.28
N SER A 159 -9.69 -4.08 1.76
CA SER A 159 -10.71 -4.81 1.00
C SER A 159 -11.66 -3.87 0.25
N THR A 160 -12.11 -2.80 0.91
CA THR A 160 -13.20 -1.94 0.41
C THR A 160 -12.70 -0.59 -0.13
N GLY A 161 -11.55 -0.14 0.34
CA GLY A 161 -11.03 1.20 0.08
C GLY A 161 -11.76 2.29 0.87
N GLN A 162 -12.51 1.93 1.91
CA GLN A 162 -13.00 2.90 2.89
C GLN A 162 -11.80 3.47 3.67
N ALA A 163 -11.66 4.80 3.69
CA ALA A 163 -10.68 5.46 4.55
C ALA A 163 -11.33 5.76 5.90
N TYR A 164 -10.74 5.26 6.98
CA TYR A 164 -11.15 5.65 8.33
C TYR A 164 -10.41 6.92 8.76
N CYS A 165 -11.02 7.72 9.62
CA CYS A 165 -10.40 8.94 10.13
C CYS A 165 -9.69 8.67 11.48
N PRO A 166 -8.41 9.04 11.64
CA PRO A 166 -7.52 9.57 10.59
C PRO A 166 -6.95 8.47 9.69
N SER A 167 -6.58 8.81 8.46
CA SER A 167 -5.88 7.93 7.51
C SER A 167 -4.74 8.66 6.79
N VAL A 168 -3.70 7.91 6.43
CA VAL A 168 -2.53 8.43 5.72
C VAL A 168 -2.89 8.71 4.27
N GLU A 169 -2.55 9.92 3.81
CA GLU A 169 -2.48 10.27 2.39
C GLU A 169 -1.04 10.08 1.94
N ALA A 170 -0.79 9.04 1.14
CA ALA A 170 0.52 8.72 0.62
C ALA A 170 0.74 9.36 -0.76
N ASP A 171 1.97 9.77 -1.03
CA ASP A 171 2.41 10.16 -2.37
C ASP A 171 2.77 8.91 -3.20
N MET A 172 3.18 7.83 -2.52
CA MET A 172 3.39 6.49 -3.11
C MET A 172 3.01 5.38 -2.13
N THR A 173 2.45 4.28 -2.66
CA THR A 173 2.23 3.05 -1.90
C THR A 173 2.93 1.90 -2.60
N LEU A 174 3.82 1.19 -1.91
CA LEU A 174 4.37 -0.07 -2.40
C LEU A 174 3.63 -1.24 -1.76
N THR A 175 2.85 -1.96 -2.57
CA THR A 175 2.06 -3.11 -2.10
C THR A 175 2.72 -4.44 -2.43
N PHE A 176 2.59 -5.40 -1.51
CA PHE A 176 3.35 -6.66 -1.59
C PHE A 176 2.48 -7.90 -1.85
N LEU A 177 3.05 -8.92 -2.49
CA LEU A 177 2.47 -10.25 -2.75
C LEU A 177 1.28 -10.29 -3.73
N ALA A 178 0.30 -9.41 -3.51
CA ALA A 178 -0.83 -9.18 -4.37
C ALA A 178 -1.28 -7.72 -4.28
N LEU A 179 -1.91 -7.23 -5.34
CA LEU A 179 -2.62 -5.95 -5.32
C LEU A 179 -3.84 -6.05 -4.39
N LYS A 180 -4.05 -5.07 -3.52
CA LYS A 180 -5.22 -5.03 -2.62
C LYS A 180 -6.35 -4.26 -3.29
N THR A 181 -7.55 -4.82 -3.29
CA THR A 181 -8.73 -4.18 -3.90
C THR A 181 -8.96 -2.77 -3.37
N GLY A 182 -8.79 -2.58 -2.07
CA GLY A 182 -9.00 -1.28 -1.41
C GLY A 182 -8.05 -0.17 -1.85
N LEU A 183 -6.95 -0.46 -2.54
CA LEU A 183 -6.10 0.58 -3.15
C LEU A 183 -6.74 1.22 -4.39
N PHE A 184 -7.72 0.54 -5.00
CA PHE A 184 -8.29 0.90 -6.30
C PHE A 184 -9.81 1.20 -6.23
N THR A 185 -10.43 1.06 -5.06
CA THR A 185 -11.86 1.30 -4.84
C THR A 185 -12.08 2.32 -3.73
N GLY A 186 -13.30 2.84 -3.61
CA GLY A 186 -13.64 3.81 -2.56
C GLY A 186 -12.74 5.05 -2.60
N GLU A 187 -12.15 5.37 -1.46
CA GLU A 187 -11.18 6.46 -1.27
C GLU A 187 -9.74 6.00 -1.53
N GLY A 188 -9.50 4.70 -1.74
CA GLY A 188 -8.17 4.14 -2.00
C GLY A 188 -7.33 4.89 -3.03
N PRO A 189 -7.88 5.21 -4.23
CA PRO A 189 -7.15 5.95 -5.25
C PRO A 189 -6.68 7.34 -4.81
N SER A 190 -7.42 8.03 -3.94
CA SER A 190 -7.01 9.33 -3.42
C SER A 190 -6.01 9.22 -2.26
N MET A 191 -6.03 8.11 -1.51
CA MET A 191 -5.15 7.91 -0.36
C MET A 191 -3.80 7.27 -0.72
N SER A 192 -3.72 6.55 -1.84
CA SER A 192 -2.58 5.65 -2.11
C SER A 192 -1.47 6.25 -2.97
N GLY A 193 -1.69 7.42 -3.58
CA GLY A 193 -0.73 8.03 -4.50
C GLY A 193 -0.39 7.09 -5.67
N GLU A 194 0.88 7.07 -6.09
CA GLU A 194 1.36 6.07 -7.05
C GLU A 194 1.39 4.68 -6.41
N VAL A 195 0.62 3.72 -6.96
CA VAL A 195 0.62 2.33 -6.49
C VAL A 195 1.66 1.50 -7.23
N CYS A 196 2.72 1.15 -6.53
CA CYS A 196 3.74 0.21 -6.97
C CYS A 196 3.47 -1.20 -6.43
N PHE A 197 3.97 -2.24 -7.11
CA PHE A 197 3.74 -3.63 -6.73
C PHE A 197 5.00 -4.48 -6.78
N ASP A 198 5.26 -5.25 -5.72
CA ASP A 198 6.28 -6.31 -5.72
C ASP A 198 5.69 -7.66 -5.26
N ALA A 199 5.99 -8.72 -6.00
CA ALA A 199 5.50 -10.07 -5.72
C ALA A 199 6.28 -10.79 -4.60
N LEU A 200 7.40 -10.25 -4.11
CA LEU A 200 8.32 -10.80 -3.10
C LEU A 200 8.88 -12.19 -3.43
N LYS A 201 9.09 -12.45 -4.71
CA LYS A 201 9.65 -13.71 -5.22
C LYS A 201 11.10 -13.91 -4.74
N PRO A 202 11.60 -15.17 -4.68
CA PRO A 202 10.96 -16.41 -5.11
C PRO A 202 10.10 -17.07 -4.02
N TRP A 203 8.96 -17.63 -4.44
CA TRP A 203 8.12 -18.57 -3.70
C TRP A 203 7.22 -19.31 -4.69
N SER A 204 6.77 -20.51 -4.32
CA SER A 204 6.06 -21.45 -5.21
C SER A 204 4.77 -21.94 -4.57
N VAL A 205 3.79 -21.04 -4.45
CA VAL A 205 2.42 -21.36 -4.05
C VAL A 205 1.45 -20.91 -5.14
N ASN A 206 0.27 -21.54 -5.17
CA ASN A 206 -0.78 -21.13 -6.10
C ASN A 206 -1.33 -19.76 -5.67
N MET A 207 -1.53 -18.87 -6.64
CA MET A 207 -2.26 -17.64 -6.37
C MET A 207 -3.69 -17.97 -5.94
N LEU A 208 -4.21 -17.19 -5.00
CA LEU A 208 -5.62 -17.25 -4.64
C LEU A 208 -6.49 -16.77 -5.81
N ALA A 209 -7.74 -17.22 -5.82
CA ALA A 209 -8.71 -16.66 -6.76
C ALA A 209 -8.82 -15.14 -6.52
N PRO A 210 -8.76 -14.32 -7.58
CA PRO A 210 -8.87 -12.88 -7.43
C PRO A 210 -10.23 -12.50 -6.87
N HIS A 211 -10.25 -11.47 -6.01
CA HIS A 211 -11.49 -10.87 -5.53
C HIS A 211 -12.11 -9.99 -6.60
N THR A 212 -11.29 -9.14 -7.22
CA THR A 212 -11.66 -8.29 -8.35
C THR A 212 -10.49 -8.20 -9.34
N ARG A 213 -10.71 -7.48 -10.45
CA ARG A 213 -9.72 -7.26 -11.48
C ARG A 213 -9.81 -5.83 -11.99
N LEU A 214 -8.65 -5.21 -12.20
CA LEU A 214 -8.52 -3.91 -12.86
C LEU A 214 -8.81 -4.07 -14.35
N ILE A 215 -9.70 -3.21 -14.86
CA ILE A 215 -9.99 -3.15 -16.29
C ILE A 215 -8.92 -2.28 -16.94
N SER A 216 -7.93 -2.93 -17.55
CA SER A 216 -6.93 -2.29 -18.40
C SER A 216 -7.39 -2.25 -19.86
N GLN A 217 -6.77 -1.40 -20.68
CA GLN A 217 -7.09 -1.29 -22.11
C GLN A 217 -6.95 -2.63 -22.84
N GLU A 218 -6.00 -3.47 -22.43
CA GLU A 218 -5.77 -4.81 -22.97
C GLU A 218 -6.94 -5.77 -22.72
N ARG A 219 -7.79 -5.48 -21.74
CA ARG A 219 -8.94 -6.32 -21.35
C ARG A 219 -10.28 -5.80 -21.86
N ILE A 220 -10.31 -4.59 -22.40
CA ILE A 220 -11.52 -4.06 -23.01
C ILE A 220 -11.71 -4.77 -24.34
N ASP A 221 -12.72 -5.65 -24.41
CA ASP A 221 -13.16 -6.24 -25.66
C ASP A 221 -13.94 -5.17 -26.45
N LEU A 222 -13.23 -4.47 -27.34
CA LEU A 222 -13.86 -3.54 -28.25
C LEU A 222 -14.40 -4.31 -29.46
N PRO A 223 -15.71 -4.19 -29.77
CA PRO A 223 -16.27 -4.87 -30.93
C PRO A 223 -15.57 -4.42 -32.21
N SER A 224 -14.91 -5.37 -32.88
CA SER A 224 -14.31 -5.14 -34.19
C SER A 224 -15.40 -5.18 -35.26
N HIS A 225 -15.51 -4.13 -36.05
CA HIS A 225 -16.48 -4.06 -37.14
C HIS A 225 -15.79 -4.21 -38.50
N SER A 226 -16.43 -4.93 -39.42
CA SER A 226 -15.99 -4.97 -40.82
C SER A 226 -15.94 -3.58 -41.43
N LYS A 227 -14.97 -3.34 -42.33
CA LYS A 227 -14.89 -2.11 -43.14
C LYS A 227 -16.14 -1.89 -44.01
N THR A 228 -16.91 -2.95 -44.27
CA THR A 228 -18.16 -2.89 -45.05
C THR A 228 -19.41 -2.90 -44.18
N ALA A 229 -19.28 -2.72 -42.86
CA ALA A 229 -20.42 -2.72 -41.94
C ALA A 229 -21.42 -1.60 -42.30
N HIS A 230 -22.72 -1.93 -42.22
CA HIS A 230 -23.81 -1.00 -42.48
C HIS A 230 -24.76 -0.94 -41.28
N LYS A 231 -25.71 0.00 -41.25
CA LYS A 231 -26.63 0.20 -40.11
C LYS A 231 -27.26 -1.10 -39.55
N GLY A 232 -27.70 -2.02 -40.43
CA GLY A 232 -28.27 -3.31 -40.01
C GLY A 232 -27.29 -4.30 -39.37
N SER A 233 -25.98 -4.23 -39.66
CA SER A 233 -24.98 -5.15 -39.09
C SER A 233 -24.37 -4.62 -37.78
N ARG A 234 -24.76 -3.42 -37.35
CA ARG A 234 -24.28 -2.78 -36.12
C ARG A 234 -25.32 -2.81 -34.99
N GLY A 235 -26.48 -3.46 -35.24
CA GLY A 235 -27.60 -3.49 -34.32
C GLY A 235 -28.38 -2.17 -34.28
N SER A 236 -29.54 -2.21 -33.62
CA SER A 236 -30.37 -1.03 -33.34
C SER A 236 -30.71 -1.05 -31.85
N VAL A 237 -30.68 0.12 -31.21
CA VAL A 237 -31.04 0.28 -29.79
C VAL A 237 -32.18 1.26 -29.66
N LEU A 238 -33.19 0.93 -28.85
CA LEU A 238 -34.22 1.86 -28.39
C LEU A 238 -33.88 2.25 -26.95
N VAL A 239 -33.66 3.54 -26.69
CA VAL A 239 -33.46 4.08 -25.35
C VAL A 239 -34.78 4.67 -24.88
N VAL A 240 -35.30 4.16 -23.76
CA VAL A 240 -36.47 4.73 -23.08
C VAL A 240 -36.01 5.25 -21.74
N GLY A 241 -35.92 6.57 -21.61
CA GLY A 241 -35.40 7.22 -20.41
C GLY A 241 -35.82 8.68 -20.34
N GLY A 242 -35.84 9.22 -19.12
CA GLY A 242 -36.29 10.57 -18.82
C GLY A 242 -37.44 10.59 -17.81
N ARG A 243 -37.46 11.65 -17.01
CA ARG A 243 -38.54 11.99 -16.07
C ARG A 243 -38.77 13.49 -16.16
N HIS A 244 -39.93 13.98 -15.71
CA HIS A 244 -40.14 15.41 -15.53
C HIS A 244 -39.02 16.03 -14.68
N GLY A 245 -38.33 17.04 -15.22
CA GLY A 245 -37.14 17.66 -14.62
C GLY A 245 -35.80 16.93 -14.89
N MET A 246 -35.82 15.83 -15.65
CA MET A 246 -34.65 15.06 -16.10
C MET A 246 -34.85 14.57 -17.53
N GLU A 247 -35.48 15.39 -18.39
CA GLU A 247 -35.87 15.02 -19.75
C GLU A 247 -34.67 14.68 -20.64
N GLY A 248 -33.50 15.27 -20.36
CA GLY A 248 -32.26 15.00 -21.09
C GLY A 248 -31.63 13.63 -20.81
N ALA A 249 -32.05 12.90 -19.77
CA ALA A 249 -31.38 11.66 -19.36
C ALA A 249 -31.45 10.55 -20.42
N GLY A 250 -32.52 10.49 -21.22
CA GLY A 250 -32.63 9.53 -22.33
C GLY A 250 -31.87 9.93 -23.60
N GLN A 251 -31.28 11.14 -23.64
CA GLN A 251 -30.56 11.67 -24.79
C GLN A 251 -29.03 11.58 -24.65
N LEU A 252 -28.53 11.32 -23.44
CA LEU A 252 -27.11 11.11 -23.11
C LEU A 252 -26.71 9.64 -23.29
#